data_AF-A0A3D3B0V6-F1
#
_entry.id   AF-A0A3D3B0V6-F1
#
_cell.length_a   1.000
_cell.length_b   1.000
_cell.length_c   1.000
_cell.angle_alpha   90.00
_cell.angle_beta   90.00
_cell.angle_gamma   90.00
#
_symmetry.space_group_name_H-M   'P 1'
#
loop_
_entity.id
_entity.type
_entity.pdbx_description
1 polymer ?
#
loop_
_entity_poly.entity_id
_entity_poly.type
_entity_poly.pdbx_seq_one_letter_code
_entity_poly.pdbx_strand_id
1 'polypeptide(L)'
;MSWEGWGSMSNSVLLEDVGPGEELPGFDIDDPVLPPDIAAKALRSGGYPYDKRMRRKEYREQVEPLQVEFVKLQRWVERQGQRIVIIFEGRDAAGKGGTINKFTQHLNPRHARAVALAKPDEVERGQWYFQRYVEHLPSTGNMILFDRSWYNRAGV
;
A
#
# COMPACT_ATOMS: atom_id res chain seq x y z
N MET A 1 -58.11 20.41 -13.69
CA MET A 1 -58.01 19.32 -12.70
C MET A 1 -56.63 18.71 -12.89
N SER A 2 -55.65 19.32 -12.24
CA SER A 2 -54.22 19.03 -12.35
C SER A 2 -53.88 17.79 -11.52
N TRP A 3 -53.07 16.91 -12.10
CA TRP A 3 -52.43 15.80 -11.40
C TRP A 3 -51.07 16.31 -10.89
N GLU A 4 -50.93 16.50 -9.58
CA GLU A 4 -49.67 16.86 -8.93
C GLU A 4 -49.04 15.62 -8.27
N GLY A 5 -47.75 15.41 -8.59
CA GLY A 5 -46.70 15.16 -7.61
C GLY A 5 -46.68 13.82 -6.88
N TRP A 6 -46.18 12.78 -7.54
CA TRP A 6 -45.45 11.73 -6.81
C TRP A 6 -44.03 12.25 -6.57
N GLY A 7 -43.75 12.58 -5.31
CA GLY A 7 -42.42 12.95 -4.86
C GLY A 7 -41.44 11.81 -5.11
N SER A 8 -40.43 12.10 -5.94
CA SER A 8 -39.22 11.29 -6.03
C SER A 8 -38.54 11.34 -4.65
N MET A 9 -38.68 10.26 -3.89
CA MET A 9 -37.83 9.99 -2.74
C MET A 9 -36.40 9.86 -3.26
N SER A 10 -35.62 10.93 -3.11
CA SER A 10 -34.16 10.84 -3.18
C SER A 10 -33.73 9.95 -2.01
N ASN A 11 -33.55 8.67 -2.30
CA ASN A 11 -32.77 7.77 -1.46
C ASN A 11 -31.34 8.33 -1.45
N SER A 12 -31.04 9.23 -0.53
CA SER A 12 -29.66 9.61 -0.21
C SER A 12 -29.04 8.42 0.49
N VAL A 13 -28.45 7.49 -0.28
CA VAL A 13 -27.57 6.46 0.29
C VAL A 13 -26.44 7.22 0.99
N LEU A 14 -26.37 7.14 2.31
CA LEU A 14 -25.31 7.79 3.05
C LEU A 14 -24.02 6.99 2.80
N LEU A 15 -22.87 7.65 2.81
CA LEU A 15 -21.55 6.98 2.76
C LEU A 15 -21.39 5.90 3.85
N GLU A 16 -22.22 5.95 4.89
CA GLU A 16 -22.25 5.06 6.04
C GLU A 16 -22.98 3.74 5.75
N ASP A 17 -23.81 3.71 4.70
CA ASP A 17 -24.61 2.57 4.28
C ASP A 17 -23.91 1.69 3.24
N VAL A 18 -22.76 2.14 2.71
CA VAL A 18 -22.01 1.43 1.65
C VAL A 18 -20.98 0.49 2.26
N GLY A 19 -21.10 -0.79 1.94
CA GLY A 19 -20.19 -1.83 2.44
C GLY A 19 -18.77 -1.75 1.85
N PRO A 20 -17.77 -2.40 2.48
CA PRO A 20 -16.43 -2.45 1.91
C PRO A 20 -16.43 -3.12 0.52
N GLY A 21 -16.10 -2.36 -0.52
CA GLY A 21 -16.01 -2.86 -1.90
C GLY A 21 -17.27 -2.65 -2.74
N GLU A 22 -18.31 -2.00 -2.21
CA GLU A 22 -19.46 -1.56 -3.00
C GLU A 22 -19.19 -0.21 -3.69
N GLU A 23 -19.77 -0.03 -4.88
CA GLU A 23 -19.70 1.26 -5.59
C GLU A 23 -20.42 2.33 -4.78
N LEU A 24 -19.69 3.39 -4.45
CA LEU A 24 -20.25 4.56 -3.80
C LEU A 24 -21.22 5.24 -4.79
N PRO A 25 -22.54 5.30 -4.50
CA PRO A 25 -23.50 5.90 -5.41
C PRO A 25 -23.14 7.37 -5.65
N GLY A 26 -22.90 7.74 -6.91
CA GLY A 26 -22.52 9.10 -7.28
C GLY A 26 -21.04 9.45 -7.11
N PHE A 27 -20.16 8.47 -6.88
CA PHE A 27 -18.72 8.66 -7.00
C PHE A 27 -18.26 8.34 -8.43
N ASP A 28 -17.67 9.34 -9.09
CA ASP A 28 -16.98 9.18 -10.36
C ASP A 28 -15.49 9.47 -10.15
N ILE A 29 -14.63 8.52 -10.55
CA ILE A 29 -13.17 8.67 -10.44
C ILE A 29 -12.61 9.63 -11.49
N ASP A 30 -13.33 9.81 -12.60
CA ASP A 30 -12.94 10.70 -13.69
C ASP A 30 -13.43 12.15 -13.48
N ASP A 31 -14.28 12.39 -12.48
CA ASP A 31 -14.65 13.74 -12.05
C ASP A 31 -13.45 14.42 -11.37
N PRO A 32 -12.95 15.56 -11.89
CA PRO A 32 -11.83 16.28 -11.27
C PRO A 32 -12.17 16.88 -9.89
N VAL A 33 -13.45 16.99 -9.53
CA VAL A 33 -13.91 17.54 -8.26
C VAL A 33 -14.26 16.40 -7.30
N LEU A 34 -13.39 16.19 -6.30
CA LEU A 34 -13.66 15.23 -5.25
C LEU A 34 -14.87 15.67 -4.41
N PRO A 35 -15.88 14.80 -4.17
CA PRO A 35 -17.02 15.11 -3.32
C PRO A 35 -16.59 15.62 -1.93
N PRO A 36 -17.22 16.70 -1.41
CA PRO A 36 -16.82 17.33 -0.14
C PRO A 36 -16.79 16.37 1.06
N ASP A 37 -17.75 15.43 1.13
CA ASP A 37 -17.83 14.47 2.24
C ASP A 37 -16.66 13.49 2.25
N ILE A 38 -16.20 13.07 1.07
CA ILE A 38 -15.01 12.21 0.92
C ILE A 38 -13.78 13.01 1.36
N ALA A 39 -13.63 14.25 0.88
CA ALA A 39 -12.50 15.11 1.25
C ALA A 39 -12.42 15.36 2.76
N ALA A 40 -13.57 15.60 3.41
CA ALA A 40 -13.65 15.85 4.84
C ALA A 40 -13.35 14.60 5.70
N LYS A 41 -13.82 13.42 5.28
CA LYS A 41 -13.66 12.17 6.05
C LYS A 41 -12.37 11.40 5.71
N ALA A 42 -11.72 11.66 4.58
CA ALA A 42 -10.58 10.88 4.08
C ALA A 42 -9.45 10.69 5.11
N LEU A 43 -9.01 11.75 5.79
CA LEU A 43 -7.90 11.65 6.73
C LEU A 43 -8.23 10.81 7.98
N ARG A 44 -9.47 10.93 8.49
CA ARG A 44 -9.91 10.22 9.70
C ARG A 44 -10.50 8.83 9.41
N SER A 45 -10.74 8.51 8.14
CA SER A 45 -11.23 7.20 7.72
C SER A 45 -10.36 6.07 8.29
N GLY A 46 -10.97 4.93 8.62
CA GLY A 46 -10.26 3.80 9.22
C GLY A 46 -9.79 4.01 10.67
N GLY A 47 -10.29 5.04 11.36
CA GLY A 47 -9.98 5.30 12.78
C GLY A 47 -8.63 5.98 13.01
N TYR A 48 -8.15 6.79 12.04
CA TYR A 48 -6.89 7.50 12.18
C TYR A 48 -6.93 8.48 13.36
N PRO A 49 -5.97 8.43 14.29
CA PRO A 49 -6.08 9.11 15.60
C PRO A 49 -5.73 10.61 15.57
N TYR A 50 -5.30 11.17 14.43
CA TYR A 50 -4.86 12.56 14.33
C TYR A 50 -5.69 13.38 13.35
N ASP A 51 -5.86 14.66 13.69
CA ASP A 51 -6.66 15.61 12.89
C ASP A 51 -5.92 16.21 11.72
N LYS A 52 -4.59 16.10 11.74
CA LYS A 52 -3.71 16.74 10.76
C LYS A 52 -2.60 15.78 10.39
N ARG A 53 -2.17 15.87 9.13
CA ARG A 53 -0.97 15.17 8.66
C ARG A 53 0.27 15.73 9.36
N MET A 54 1.24 14.87 9.63
CA MET A 54 2.56 15.28 10.11
C MET A 54 3.16 16.32 9.17
N ARG A 55 3.76 17.37 9.74
CA ARG A 55 4.39 18.44 8.95
C ARG A 55 5.62 17.87 8.24
N ARG A 56 5.85 18.29 7.00
CA ARG A 56 6.98 17.80 6.18
C ARG A 56 8.35 18.00 6.85
N LYS A 57 8.54 19.09 7.59
CA LYS A 57 9.79 19.37 8.31
C LYS A 57 10.04 18.31 9.39
N GLU A 58 9.04 18.11 10.25
CA GLU A 58 9.07 17.14 11.34
C GLU A 58 9.26 15.71 10.83
N TYR A 59 8.56 15.34 9.75
CA TYR A 59 8.76 14.04 9.08
C TYR A 59 10.21 13.82 8.65
N ARG A 60 10.85 14.83 8.04
CA ARG A 60 12.24 14.70 7.57
C ARG A 60 13.22 14.56 8.74
N GLU A 61 13.03 15.37 9.79
CA GLU A 61 13.85 15.31 11.00
C GLU A 61 13.80 13.92 11.67
N GLN A 62 12.68 13.19 11.51
CA GLN A 62 12.55 11.82 12.02
C GLN A 62 13.04 10.74 11.05
N VAL A 63 12.80 10.89 9.75
CA VAL A 63 13.15 9.85 8.75
C VAL A 63 14.64 9.78 8.47
N GLU A 64 15.34 10.90 8.42
CA GLU A 64 16.78 10.93 8.13
C GLU A 64 17.61 10.04 9.08
N PRO A 65 17.48 10.13 10.42
CA PRO A 65 18.23 9.24 11.31
C PRO A 65 17.82 7.76 11.15
N LEU A 66 16.55 7.46 10.87
CA LEU A 66 16.11 6.08 10.60
C LEU A 66 16.75 5.50 9.34
N GLN A 67 16.96 6.32 8.30
CA GLN A 67 17.66 5.89 7.08
C GLN A 67 19.13 5.56 7.36
N VAL A 68 19.79 6.29 8.27
CA VAL A 68 21.15 5.95 8.73
C VAL A 68 21.15 4.59 9.43
N GLU A 69 20.15 4.29 10.26
CA GLU A 69 20.01 2.98 10.89
C GLU A 69 19.79 1.85 9.88
N PHE A 70 19.08 2.09 8.78
CA PHE A 70 18.96 1.10 7.70
C PHE A 70 20.29 0.80 7.00
N VAL A 71 21.15 1.80 6.81
CA VAL A 71 22.50 1.58 6.27
C VAL A 71 23.34 0.72 7.24
N LYS A 72 23.22 0.98 8.55
CA LYS A 72 23.90 0.16 9.58
C LYS A 72 23.36 -1.27 9.59
N LEU A 73 22.04 -1.44 9.48
CA LEU A 73 21.39 -2.74 9.35
C LEU A 73 21.93 -3.50 8.14
N GLN A 74 21.94 -2.89 6.96
CA GLN A 74 22.47 -3.51 5.73
C GLN A 74 23.92 -3.99 5.93
N ARG A 75 24.80 -3.13 6.45
CA ARG A 75 26.20 -3.50 6.74
C ARG A 75 26.31 -4.65 7.75
N TRP A 76 25.41 -4.70 8.72
CA TRP A 76 25.38 -5.81 9.68
C TRP A 76 24.90 -7.10 9.01
N VAL A 77 23.84 -7.06 8.19
CA VAL A 77 23.33 -8.20 7.44
C VAL A 77 24.42 -8.80 6.57
N GLU A 78 25.14 -7.95 5.82
CA GLU A 78 26.27 -8.35 4.98
C GLU A 78 27.36 -9.03 5.79
N ARG A 79 27.85 -8.39 6.87
CA ARG A 79 28.95 -8.92 7.69
C ARG A 79 28.60 -10.22 8.42
N GLN A 80 27.35 -10.36 8.86
CA GLN A 80 26.89 -11.54 9.61
C GLN A 80 26.31 -12.62 8.70
N GLY A 81 26.25 -12.39 7.38
CA GLY A 81 25.64 -13.31 6.42
C GLY A 81 24.15 -13.55 6.67
N GLN A 82 23.46 -12.61 7.30
CA GLN A 82 22.03 -12.73 7.60
C GLN A 82 21.19 -12.57 6.33
N ARG A 83 19.93 -12.98 6.41
CA ARG A 83 19.00 -13.00 5.29
C ARG A 83 17.69 -12.40 5.77
N ILE A 84 17.29 -11.25 5.21
CA ILE A 84 16.08 -10.54 5.62
C ILE A 84 15.08 -10.51 4.47
N VAL A 85 13.84 -10.89 4.77
CA VAL A 85 12.68 -10.69 3.90
C VAL A 85 11.75 -9.71 4.59
N ILE A 86 11.33 -8.68 3.86
CA ILE A 86 10.35 -7.68 4.32
C ILE A 86 9.18 -7.72 3.34
N ILE A 87 7.96 -7.89 3.84
CA ILE A 87 6.76 -8.01 3.02
C ILE A 87 5.89 -6.78 3.25
N PHE A 88 5.46 -6.15 2.16
CA PHE A 88 4.53 -5.02 2.18
C PHE A 88 3.18 -5.46 1.62
N GLU A 89 2.17 -5.56 2.49
CA GLU A 89 0.78 -5.81 2.13
C GLU A 89 -0.11 -4.64 2.56
N GLY A 90 -1.31 -4.57 1.98
CA GLY A 90 -2.32 -3.57 2.30
C GLY A 90 -3.12 -3.14 1.08
N ARG A 91 -4.12 -2.30 1.32
CA ARG A 91 -5.05 -1.81 0.29
C ARG A 91 -4.32 -1.13 -0.87
N ASP A 92 -5.02 -1.08 -2.00
CA ASP A 92 -4.61 -0.24 -3.12
C ASP A 92 -4.53 1.22 -2.67
N ALA A 93 -3.56 1.96 -3.23
CA ALA A 93 -3.23 3.34 -2.85
C ALA A 93 -2.82 3.58 -1.38
N ALA A 94 -2.60 2.54 -0.56
CA ALA A 94 -2.20 2.70 0.85
C ALA A 94 -0.76 3.26 1.08
N GLY A 95 0.04 3.42 0.02
CA GLY A 95 1.39 4.00 0.12
C GLY A 95 2.55 3.00 0.27
N LYS A 96 2.34 1.72 -0.09
CA LYS A 96 3.37 0.66 -0.06
C LYS A 96 4.64 1.05 -0.82
N GLY A 97 4.51 1.39 -2.11
CA GLY A 97 5.66 1.76 -2.96
C GLY A 97 6.43 2.99 -2.47
N GLY A 98 5.72 4.00 -1.92
CA GLY A 98 6.36 5.17 -1.32
C GLY A 98 7.20 4.81 -0.10
N THR A 99 6.71 3.88 0.73
CA THR A 99 7.42 3.37 1.91
C THR A 99 8.65 2.56 1.50
N ILE A 100 8.50 1.64 0.54
CA ILE A 100 9.61 0.85 -0.01
C ILE A 100 10.70 1.77 -0.56
N ASN A 101 10.34 2.78 -1.35
CA ASN A 101 11.28 3.74 -1.89
C ASN A 101 12.05 4.48 -0.78
N LYS A 102 11.38 4.87 0.32
CA LYS A 102 12.05 5.51 1.45
C LYS A 102 13.02 4.58 2.18
N PHE A 103 12.71 3.29 2.23
CA PHE A 103 13.55 2.25 2.81
C PHE A 103 14.81 1.99 1.99
N THR A 104 14.67 1.90 0.66
CA THR A 104 15.76 1.55 -0.25
C THR A 104 16.57 2.74 -0.73
N GLN A 105 16.09 3.98 -0.53
CA GLN A 105 16.67 5.23 -1.06
C GLN A 105 18.20 5.35 -0.87
N HIS A 106 18.73 4.89 0.26
CA HIS A 106 20.14 5.03 0.63
C HIS A 106 20.87 3.69 0.81
N LEU A 107 20.24 2.58 0.44
CA LEU A 107 20.83 1.25 0.54
C LEU A 107 21.59 0.89 -0.73
N ASN A 108 22.61 0.05 -0.59
CA ASN A 108 23.30 -0.52 -1.75
C ASN A 108 22.36 -1.51 -2.48
N PRO A 109 21.97 -1.24 -3.74
CA PRO A 109 20.99 -2.06 -4.46
C PRO A 109 21.47 -3.48 -4.76
N ARG A 110 22.78 -3.75 -4.63
CA ARG A 110 23.34 -5.10 -4.79
C ARG A 110 22.96 -6.03 -3.65
N HIS A 111 22.73 -5.47 -2.45
CA HIS A 111 22.46 -6.23 -1.23
C HIS A 111 21.08 -5.99 -0.64
N ALA A 112 20.38 -4.94 -1.07
CA ALA A 112 19.00 -4.67 -0.70
C ALA A 112 18.20 -4.26 -1.95
N ARG A 113 17.23 -5.08 -2.36
CA ARG A 113 16.40 -4.79 -3.54
C ARG A 113 14.92 -5.05 -3.28
N ALA A 114 14.08 -4.31 -4.00
CA ALA A 114 12.65 -4.55 -4.03
C ALA A 114 12.28 -5.56 -5.13
N VAL A 115 11.22 -6.33 -4.90
CA VAL A 115 10.62 -7.28 -5.83
C VAL A 115 9.14 -6.94 -5.93
N ALA A 116 8.70 -6.64 -7.15
CA ALA A 116 7.31 -6.42 -7.48
C ALA A 116 6.95 -7.35 -8.64
N LEU A 117 6.27 -8.46 -8.35
CA LEU A 117 5.90 -9.43 -9.37
C LEU A 117 4.62 -9.02 -10.08
N ALA A 118 4.61 -9.14 -11.41
CA ALA A 118 3.40 -9.00 -12.20
C ALA A 118 2.43 -10.18 -11.96
N LYS A 119 1.25 -10.09 -12.59
CA LYS A 119 0.33 -11.24 -12.68
C LYS A 119 1.08 -12.46 -13.25
N PRO A 120 0.82 -13.67 -12.73
CA PRO A 120 1.54 -14.85 -13.19
C PRO A 120 1.23 -15.14 -14.65
N ASP A 121 2.27 -15.46 -15.41
CA ASP A 121 2.14 -15.90 -16.80
C ASP A 121 1.55 -17.32 -16.91
N GLU A 122 1.38 -17.83 -18.13
CA GLU A 122 0.79 -19.16 -18.33
C GLU A 122 1.60 -20.29 -17.70
N VAL A 123 2.93 -20.18 -17.74
CA VAL A 123 3.83 -21.19 -17.19
C VAL A 123 3.81 -21.12 -15.67
N GLU A 124 3.95 -19.93 -15.08
CA GLU A 124 3.89 -19.70 -13.63
C GLU A 124 2.54 -20.14 -13.03
N ARG A 125 1.43 -20.03 -13.78
CA ARG A 125 0.12 -20.56 -13.35
C ARG A 125 0.07 -22.09 -13.28
N GLY A 126 0.85 -22.78 -14.10
CA GLY A 126 0.97 -24.25 -14.07
C GLY A 126 1.98 -24.76 -13.03
N GLN A 127 2.83 -23.89 -12.50
CA GLN A 127 3.81 -24.22 -11.47
C GLN A 127 3.20 -24.28 -10.07
N TRP A 128 3.99 -24.78 -9.11
CA TRP A 128 3.64 -24.62 -7.71
C TRP A 128 3.63 -23.14 -7.32
N TYR A 129 2.54 -22.68 -6.71
CA TYR A 129 2.29 -21.25 -6.43
C TYR A 129 3.46 -20.49 -5.78
N PHE A 130 4.20 -21.13 -4.87
CA PHE A 130 5.31 -20.50 -4.16
C PHE A 130 6.61 -20.43 -4.98
N GLN A 131 6.72 -21.18 -6.08
CA GLN A 131 7.94 -21.32 -6.87
C GLN A 131 8.47 -19.96 -7.34
N ARG A 132 7.61 -19.14 -7.94
CA ARG A 132 7.97 -17.78 -8.40
C ARG A 132 8.46 -16.85 -7.30
N TYR A 133 8.07 -17.07 -6.04
CA TYR A 133 8.51 -16.26 -4.91
C TYR A 133 9.82 -16.77 -4.32
N VAL A 134 10.00 -18.09 -4.27
CA VAL A 134 11.22 -18.74 -3.75
C VAL A 134 12.45 -18.33 -4.55
N GLU A 135 12.32 -18.15 -5.87
CA GLU A 135 13.38 -17.63 -6.75
C GLU A 135 13.92 -16.24 -6.35
N HIS A 136 13.16 -15.50 -5.55
CA HIS A 136 13.53 -14.16 -5.11
C HIS A 136 13.95 -14.08 -3.65
N LEU A 137 13.96 -15.18 -2.91
CA LEU A 137 14.41 -15.17 -1.52
C LEU A 137 15.90 -14.75 -1.41
N PRO A 138 16.29 -14.07 -0.32
CA PRO A 138 17.64 -13.57 -0.15
C PRO A 138 18.66 -14.70 -0.03
N SER A 139 19.79 -14.55 -0.72
CA SER A 139 21.02 -15.28 -0.39
C SER A 139 21.76 -14.60 0.77
N THR A 140 22.76 -15.27 1.34
CA THR A 140 23.59 -14.79 2.46
C THR A 140 24.02 -13.33 2.29
N GLY A 141 23.72 -12.49 3.30
CA GLY A 141 24.09 -11.08 3.32
C GLY A 141 23.12 -10.15 2.58
N ASN A 142 21.97 -10.65 2.11
CA ASN A 142 21.02 -9.85 1.32
C ASN A 142 19.67 -9.64 2.02
N MET A 143 19.03 -8.55 1.62
CA MET A 143 17.71 -8.11 2.05
C MET A 143 16.79 -8.01 0.82
N ILE A 144 15.59 -8.57 0.92
CA ILE A 144 14.58 -8.51 -0.15
C ILE A 144 13.30 -7.90 0.40
N LEU A 145 12.80 -6.88 -0.30
CA LEU A 145 11.55 -6.20 0.01
C LEU A 145 10.50 -6.58 -1.03
N PHE A 146 9.44 -7.26 -0.64
CA PHE A 146 8.34 -7.64 -1.53
C PHE A 146 7.25 -6.57 -1.53
N ASP A 147 6.99 -5.96 -2.69
CA ASP A 147 5.77 -5.17 -2.95
C ASP A 147 4.67 -6.13 -3.40
N ARG A 148 3.81 -6.50 -2.44
CA ARG A 148 2.97 -7.71 -2.47
C ARG A 148 3.78 -9.01 -2.49
N SER A 149 3.17 -10.07 -2.00
CA SER A 149 3.84 -11.36 -1.82
C SER A 149 2.90 -12.53 -2.16
N TRP A 150 3.21 -13.71 -1.62
CA TRP A 150 2.33 -14.87 -1.66
C TRP A 150 1.01 -14.66 -0.91
N TYR A 151 0.87 -13.60 -0.10
CA TYR A 151 -0.42 -13.22 0.49
C TYR A 151 -1.45 -12.75 -0.53
N ASN A 152 -1.08 -12.49 -1.79
CA ASN A 152 -2.02 -12.25 -2.88
C ASN A 152 -3.08 -13.36 -3.02
N ARG A 153 -2.74 -14.61 -2.67
CA ARG A 153 -3.70 -15.73 -2.71
C ARG A 153 -4.73 -15.70 -1.58
N ALA A 154 -4.42 -15.02 -0.47
CA ALA A 154 -5.30 -14.91 0.68
C ALA A 154 -6.31 -13.76 0.55
N GLY A 155 -6.30 -13.00 -0.56
CA GLY A 155 -7.30 -11.96 -0.85
C GLY A 155 -7.09 -10.64 -0.12
N VAL A 156 -5.86 -10.34 0.33
CA VAL A 156 -5.49 -9.02 0.89
C VAL A 156 -5.20 -8.01 -0.22
#